data_AF-A0A2M7P704-F1
#
_entry.id   AF-A0A2M7P704-F1
#
_cell.length_a   1.000
_cell.length_b   1.000
_cell.length_c   1.000
_cell.angle_alpha   90.00
_cell.angle_beta   90.00
_cell.angle_gamma   90.00
#
_symmetry.space_group_name_H-M   'P 1'
#
loop_
_entity.id
_entity.type
_entity.pdbx_description
1 polymer ?
#
loop_
_entity_poly.entity_id
_entity_poly.type
_entity_poly.pdbx_seq_one_letter_code
_entity_poly.pdbx_strand_id
1 'polypeptide(L)'
;FEGDDVYEGGDLAMGAAAQNAIGFFYDGYGKDRYTASSMGFGYGGDLTYEGGRQASNLGIFLDTGGCSDLYGIKDLANNLRLQRGEKGIFVDE
;
A
#
# COMPACT_ATOMS: atom_id res chain seq x y z
N PHE A 1 -2.86 10.35 -10.23
CA PHE A 1 -3.86 11.05 -9.39
C PHE A 1 -5.08 11.47 -10.18
N GLU A 2 -4.98 11.87 -11.45
CA GLU A 2 -6.15 11.85 -12.32
C GLU A 2 -5.84 11.04 -13.59
N GLY A 3 -6.71 10.08 -13.92
CA GLY A 3 -6.57 9.22 -15.10
C GLY A 3 -6.65 7.73 -14.77
N ASP A 4 -6.79 6.89 -15.78
CA ASP A 4 -6.77 5.42 -15.61
C ASP A 4 -5.32 4.93 -15.67
N ASP A 5 -4.70 4.73 -14.52
CA ASP A 5 -3.29 4.43 -14.33
C ASP A 5 -3.02 2.92 -14.12
N VAL A 6 -1.77 2.52 -14.37
CA VAL A 6 -1.27 1.17 -14.09
C VAL A 6 0.01 1.26 -13.27
N TYR A 7 -0.03 0.65 -12.09
CA TYR A 7 1.08 0.62 -11.14
C TYR A 7 1.60 -0.80 -10.99
N GLU A 8 2.89 -0.98 -11.25
CA GLU A 8 3.58 -2.26 -11.10
C GLU A 8 4.76 -2.12 -10.14
N GLY A 9 4.79 -2.96 -9.11
CA GLY A 9 5.82 -2.96 -8.08
C GLY A 9 6.12 -4.37 -7.57
N GLY A 10 7.24 -4.50 -6.87
CA GLY A 10 7.61 -5.73 -6.16
C GLY A 10 7.28 -5.63 -4.67
N ASP A 11 8.19 -6.14 -3.85
CA ASP A 11 8.14 -5.96 -2.41
C ASP A 11 8.36 -4.51 -2.00
N LEU A 12 7.76 -4.11 -0.87
CA LEU A 12 7.90 -2.77 -0.28
C LEU A 12 7.53 -1.61 -1.22
N ALA A 13 6.73 -1.88 -2.27
CA ALA A 13 6.21 -0.88 -3.18
C ALA A 13 4.93 -0.22 -2.65
N MET A 14 4.49 0.86 -3.31
CA MET A 14 3.19 1.51 -3.09
C MET A 14 2.90 1.80 -1.61
N GLY A 15 3.79 2.58 -1.00
CA GLY A 15 3.59 3.10 0.35
C GLY A 15 3.90 2.11 1.47
N ALA A 16 4.40 0.92 1.17
CA ALA A 16 4.91 0.01 2.19
C ALA A 16 6.22 0.53 2.83
N ALA A 17 6.53 0.03 4.03
CA ALA A 17 7.63 0.51 4.84
C ALA A 17 8.34 -0.63 5.60
N ALA A 18 9.67 -0.53 5.70
CA ALA A 18 10.54 -1.42 6.48
C ALA A 18 11.74 -0.63 7.03
N GLN A 19 12.52 -1.23 7.93
CA GLN A 19 13.78 -0.65 8.45
C GLN A 19 13.67 0.76 9.07
N ASN A 20 12.64 0.96 9.91
CA ASN A 20 12.32 2.22 10.61
C ASN A 20 11.94 3.35 9.65
N ALA A 21 11.12 3.03 8.64
CA ALA A 21 10.69 3.98 7.62
C ALA A 21 9.20 4.33 7.73
N ILE A 22 8.85 5.42 7.04
CA ILE A 22 7.48 5.76 6.68
C ILE A 22 7.37 5.65 5.15
N GLY A 23 6.43 4.85 4.69
CA GLY A 23 6.06 4.72 3.29
C GLY A 23 4.71 5.40 3.07
N PHE A 24 4.59 6.15 1.97
CA PHE A 24 3.36 6.84 1.62
C PHE A 24 3.13 6.73 0.11
N PHE A 25 1.91 6.33 -0.26
CA PHE A 25 1.41 6.31 -1.62
C PHE A 25 0.01 6.90 -1.66
N TYR A 26 -0.26 7.70 -2.68
CA TYR A 26 -1.54 8.35 -2.91
C TYR A 26 -1.87 8.34 -4.40
N ASP A 27 -3.06 7.90 -4.75
CA ASP A 27 -3.73 8.21 -6.00
C ASP A 27 -5.14 8.80 -5.77
N GLY A 28 -5.67 9.47 -6.78
CA GLY A 28 -6.93 10.18 -6.78
C GLY A 28 -7.90 9.56 -7.79
N TYR A 29 -8.51 10.38 -8.65
CA TYR A 29 -9.59 9.95 -9.53
C TYR A 29 -9.10 9.14 -10.75
N GLY A 30 -9.50 7.88 -10.86
CA GLY A 30 -9.05 7.02 -11.96
C GLY A 30 -9.63 5.63 -11.86
N LYS A 31 -9.69 4.85 -12.96
CA LYS A 31 -9.90 3.40 -12.88
C LYS A 31 -8.57 2.68 -12.98
N ASP A 32 -7.99 2.43 -11.83
CA ASP A 32 -6.60 2.09 -11.71
C ASP A 32 -6.38 0.58 -11.53
N ARG A 33 -5.18 0.15 -11.92
CA ARG A 33 -4.74 -1.22 -11.76
C ARG A 33 -3.44 -1.24 -10.98
N TYR A 34 -3.47 -1.90 -9.84
CA TYR A 34 -2.34 -1.97 -8.94
C TYR A 34 -1.85 -3.40 -8.77
N THR A 35 -0.58 -3.64 -9.08
CA THR A 35 0.05 -4.95 -8.92
C THR A 35 1.32 -4.82 -8.10
N ALA A 36 1.36 -5.54 -6.98
CA ALA A 36 2.57 -5.78 -6.21
C ALA A 36 2.44 -7.06 -5.39
N SER A 37 3.50 -7.40 -4.67
CA SER A 37 3.46 -8.50 -3.71
C SER A 37 2.56 -8.18 -2.51
N SER A 38 2.34 -9.17 -1.66
CA SER A 38 1.62 -8.98 -0.39
C SER A 38 2.31 -8.00 0.56
N MET A 39 3.59 -7.67 0.37
CA MET A 39 4.32 -6.67 1.15
C MET A 39 4.29 -5.26 0.54
N GLY A 40 3.54 -5.02 -0.55
CA GLY A 40 3.27 -3.69 -1.09
C GLY A 40 2.09 -2.99 -0.40
N PHE A 41 1.45 -2.01 -1.05
CA PHE A 41 0.14 -1.42 -0.66
C PHE A 41 0.04 -1.00 0.81
N GLY A 42 0.90 -0.08 1.25
CA GLY A 42 0.82 0.45 2.61
C GLY A 42 1.18 -0.55 3.71
N TYR A 43 1.82 -1.67 3.39
CA TYR A 43 2.23 -2.66 4.40
C TYR A 43 3.28 -2.08 5.35
N GLY A 44 3.02 -2.14 6.66
CA GLY A 44 4.00 -1.82 7.69
C GLY A 44 4.76 -3.08 8.10
N GLY A 45 6.00 -3.22 7.64
CA GLY A 45 6.86 -4.37 7.94
C GLY A 45 7.16 -4.54 9.43
N ASP A 46 7.57 -5.75 9.80
CA ASP A 46 7.88 -6.11 11.19
C ASP A 46 9.10 -5.37 11.76
N LEU A 47 9.25 -5.45 13.10
CA LEU A 47 10.37 -4.86 13.84
C LEU A 47 11.72 -5.57 13.64
N THR A 48 11.69 -6.78 13.08
CA THR A 48 12.82 -7.71 13.03
C THR A 48 13.56 -7.69 11.70
N TYR A 49 13.04 -6.95 10.72
CA TYR A 49 13.68 -6.76 9.43
C TYR A 49 15.14 -6.31 9.61
N GLU A 50 16.08 -7.11 9.12
CA GLU A 50 17.51 -6.94 9.41
C GLU A 50 17.99 -5.54 9.05
N GLY A 51 18.75 -4.91 9.95
CA GLY A 51 19.14 -3.50 9.86
C GLY A 51 18.16 -2.53 10.53
N GLY A 52 16.98 -3.00 10.94
CA GLY A 52 16.03 -2.26 11.77
C GLY A 52 16.50 -2.08 13.20
N ARG A 53 16.15 -0.93 13.80
CA ARG A 53 16.44 -0.54 15.19
C ARG A 53 15.33 -0.95 16.15
N GLN A 54 14.59 -2.02 15.83
CA GLN A 54 13.40 -2.46 16.57
C GLN A 54 12.32 -1.38 16.74
N ALA A 55 12.27 -0.38 15.86
CA ALA A 55 11.22 0.63 15.83
C ALA A 55 10.20 0.32 14.72
N SER A 56 8.93 0.63 14.98
CA SER A 56 7.83 0.37 14.06
C SER A 56 7.99 1.09 12.72
N ASN A 57 7.42 0.49 11.68
CA ASN A 57 7.31 1.03 10.34
C ASN A 57 5.87 1.46 10.08
N LEU A 58 5.65 2.59 9.43
CA LEU A 58 4.31 3.06 9.05
C LEU A 58 4.19 3.02 7.53
N GLY A 59 3.37 2.11 7.01
CA GLY A 59 3.01 2.08 5.60
C GLY A 59 1.63 2.72 5.37
N ILE A 60 1.48 3.50 4.31
CA ILE A 60 0.22 4.17 3.98
C ILE A 60 -0.02 4.05 2.48
N PHE A 61 -1.17 3.48 2.11
CA PHE A 61 -1.72 3.48 0.76
C PHE A 61 -3.10 4.11 0.79
N LEU A 62 -3.30 5.14 -0.04
CA LEU A 62 -4.56 5.84 -0.20
C LEU A 62 -4.91 5.91 -1.69
N ASP A 63 -6.04 5.34 -2.07
CA ASP A 63 -6.80 5.68 -3.27
C ASP A 63 -8.08 6.38 -2.82
N THR A 64 -8.41 7.50 -3.45
CA THR A 64 -9.56 8.33 -3.06
C THR A 64 -10.43 8.73 -4.24
N GLY A 65 -10.30 8.03 -5.36
CA GLY A 65 -10.94 8.37 -6.63
C GLY A 65 -12.42 8.04 -6.75
N GLY A 66 -12.98 7.19 -5.88
CA GLY A 66 -14.38 6.73 -5.91
C GLY A 66 -14.70 5.84 -7.11
N CYS A 67 -13.70 5.46 -7.88
CA CYS A 67 -13.84 4.70 -9.11
C CYS A 67 -13.76 3.20 -8.81
N SER A 68 -13.63 2.37 -9.85
CA SER A 68 -13.60 0.91 -9.68
C SER A 68 -12.22 0.40 -10.03
N ASP A 69 -11.44 0.16 -9.00
CA ASP A 69 -10.03 -0.19 -9.11
C ASP A 69 -9.80 -1.69 -8.95
N LEU A 70 -8.67 -2.14 -9.49
CA LEU A 70 -8.29 -3.55 -9.50
C LEU A 70 -6.96 -3.76 -8.79
N TYR A 71 -6.97 -4.73 -7.89
CA TYR A 71 -5.82 -5.11 -7.10
C TYR A 71 -5.35 -6.51 -7.47
N GLY A 72 -4.08 -6.65 -7.82
CA GLY A 72 -3.45 -7.91 -8.19
C GLY A 72 -3.26 -8.90 -7.03
N ILE A 73 -3.82 -8.63 -5.84
CA ILE A 73 -3.72 -9.49 -4.66
C ILE A 73 -5.09 -9.84 -4.13
N LYS A 74 -5.27 -11.09 -3.68
CA LYS A 74 -6.57 -11.70 -3.37
C LYS A 74 -7.37 -10.98 -2.27
N ASP A 75 -6.69 -10.31 -1.35
CA ASP A 75 -7.30 -9.74 -0.14
C ASP A 75 -7.50 -8.22 -0.19
N LEU A 76 -7.14 -7.58 -1.32
CA LEU A 76 -7.42 -6.17 -1.57
C LEU A 76 -8.48 -6.03 -2.63
N ALA A 77 -9.33 -5.03 -2.46
CA ALA A 77 -10.45 -4.76 -3.32
C ALA A 77 -10.79 -3.28 -3.27
N ASN A 78 -11.52 -2.84 -4.28
CA ASN A 78 -12.14 -1.53 -4.34
C ASN A 78 -12.97 -1.23 -3.09
N ASN A 79 -13.03 0.02 -2.64
CA ASN A 79 -13.81 0.47 -1.48
C ASN A 79 -13.45 -0.26 -0.16
N LEU A 80 -12.19 -0.70 -0.02
CA LEU A 80 -11.73 -1.41 1.16
C LEU A 80 -10.89 -0.51 2.06
N ARG A 81 -11.11 -0.63 3.37
CA ARG A 81 -10.20 -0.11 4.40
C ARG A 81 -9.66 -1.25 5.23
N LEU A 82 -8.35 -1.35 5.33
CA LEU A 82 -7.68 -2.46 6.01
C LEU A 82 -6.40 -2.00 6.70
N GLN A 83 -6.14 -2.53 7.90
CA GLN A 83 -4.81 -2.45 8.51
C GLN A 83 -3.92 -3.56 7.96
N ARG A 84 -2.69 -3.23 7.56
CA ARG A 84 -1.75 -4.15 6.90
C ARG A 84 -0.41 -4.23 7.64
N GLY A 85 0.09 -5.43 7.87
CA GLY A 85 1.29 -5.62 8.70
C GLY A 85 1.10 -5.10 10.13
N GLU A 86 2.16 -4.64 10.79
CA GLU A 86 2.06 -4.16 12.18
C GLU A 86 1.31 -2.82 12.29
N LYS A 87 1.68 -1.85 11.46
CA LYS A 87 1.18 -0.47 11.51
C LYS A 87 0.90 0.12 10.12
N GLY A 88 0.57 -0.69 9.14
CA GLY A 88 0.23 -0.25 7.79
C GLY A 88 -1.26 0.05 7.62
N ILE A 89 -1.58 0.95 6.70
CA ILE A 89 -2.93 1.38 6.37
C ILE A 89 -3.14 1.27 4.86
N PHE A 90 -4.22 0.62 4.47
CA PHE A 90 -4.76 0.61 3.11
C PHE A 90 -6.14 1.23 3.13
N VAL A 91 -6.37 2.21 2.26
CA VAL A 91 -7.67 2.82 2.02
C VAL A 91 -7.87 2.96 0.53
N ASP A 92 -9.04 2.53 0.10
CA ASP A 92 -9.65 2.84 -1.19
C ASP A 92 -11.07 3.33 -0.88
N GLU A 93 -11.43 4.51 -1.42
CA GLU A 93 -12.73 5.18 -1.29
C GLU A 93 -13.32 5.48 -2.65
#